data_AF-A0A8T8S9G7-F1
#
_entry.id   AF-A0A8T8S9G7-F1
#
_cell.length_a   1.000
_cell.length_b   1.000
_cell.length_c   1.000
_cell.angle_alpha   90.00
_cell.angle_beta   90.00
_cell.angle_gamma   90.00
#
_symmetry.space_group_name_H-M   'P 1'
#
loop_
_entity.id
_entity.type
_entity.pdbx_description
1 polymer ?
#
loop_
_entity_poly.entity_id
_entity_poly.type
_entity_poly.pdbx_seq_one_letter_code
_entity_poly.pdbx_strand_id
1 'polypeptide(L)' 'FRQTDGSYKRIGKGQTFKIHPSSALHGRGASAIFFEELVHTTQHFARTVSMIEPIWAQTAGGGGDSGET' A
#
# COMPACT_ATOMS: atom_id res chain seq x y z
N PHE A 1 -2.90 0.71 -1.46
CA PHE A 1 -4.22 0.89 -0.81
C PHE A 1 -4.62 -0.34 -0.04
N ARG A 2 -5.22 -0.16 1.14
CA ARG A 2 -5.70 -1.25 1.99
C ARG A 2 -6.87 -1.98 1.33
N GLN A 3 -6.89 -3.30 1.43
CA GLN A 3 -7.92 -4.21 0.94
C GLN A 3 -8.81 -4.66 2.11
N THR A 4 -9.94 -5.30 1.80
CA THR A 4 -10.91 -5.79 2.81
C THR A 4 -10.35 -6.87 3.72
N ASP A 5 -9.41 -7.68 3.22
CA ASP A 5 -8.68 -8.72 3.99
C ASP A 5 -7.52 -8.15 4.83
N GLY A 6 -7.33 -6.83 4.83
CA GLY A 6 -6.24 -6.15 5.54
C GLY A 6 -4.89 -6.15 4.82
N SER A 7 -4.79 -6.78 3.65
CA SER A 7 -3.63 -6.65 2.77
C SER A 7 -3.60 -5.29 2.05
N TYR A 8 -2.54 -5.02 1.31
CA TYR A 8 -2.37 -3.82 0.52
C TYR A 8 -2.08 -4.17 -0.93
N LYS A 9 -2.68 -3.43 -1.85
CA LYS A 9 -2.41 -3.52 -3.29
C LYS A 9 -1.60 -2.29 -3.74
N ARG A 10 -0.52 -2.52 -4.50
CA ARG A 10 0.32 -1.47 -5.09
C ARG A 10 -0.38 -0.84 -6.30
N ILE A 11 -0.25 0.47 -6.45
CA ILE A 11 -0.72 1.19 -7.65
C ILE A 11 0.08 0.71 -8.87
N GLY A 12 -0.58 0.51 -10.00
CA GLY A 12 0.02 0.15 -11.29
C GLY A 12 0.44 -1.32 -11.45
N LYS A 13 1.08 -1.94 -10.44
CA LYS A 13 1.64 -3.31 -10.56
C LYS A 13 0.71 -4.44 -10.11
N GLY A 14 -0.41 -4.14 -9.44
CA GLY A 14 -1.39 -5.14 -8.98
C GLY A 14 -0.91 -6.09 -7.88
N GLN A 15 0.38 -6.09 -7.53
CA GLN A 15 0.99 -6.91 -6.48
C GLN A 15 0.39 -6.61 -5.10
N THR A 16 0.07 -7.66 -4.36
CA THR A 16 -0.45 -7.58 -2.99
C THR A 16 0.63 -7.91 -1.95
N PHE A 17 0.56 -7.25 -0.79
CA PHE A 17 1.50 -7.40 0.31
C PHE A 17 0.85 -7.05 1.66
N LYS A 18 1.50 -7.39 2.77
CA LYS A 18 1.07 -7.04 4.14
C LYS A 18 2.06 -6.10 4.81
N ILE A 19 1.66 -5.45 5.90
CA ILE A 19 2.61 -4.68 6.72
C ILE A 19 3.48 -5.65 7.52
N HIS A 20 4.81 -5.50 7.44
CA HIS A 20 5.76 -6.32 8.19
C HIS A 20 5.50 -6.26 9.70
N PRO A 21 5.62 -7.38 10.46
CA PRO A 21 5.36 -7.41 11.90
C PRO A 21 6.20 -6.44 12.73
N SER A 22 7.40 -6.07 12.26
CA SER A 22 8.27 -5.11 12.97
C SER A 22 7.84 -3.65 12.82
N SER A 23 6.82 -3.34 12.02
CA SER A 23 6.36 -1.97 11.81
C SER A 23 5.43 -1.54 12.94
N ALA A 24 5.54 -0.27 13.38
CA ALA A 24 4.60 0.31 14.35
C ALA A 24 3.15 0.40 13.83
N LEU A 25 2.95 0.27 12.51
CA LEU A 25 1.62 0.24 11.88
C LEU A 25 1.05 -1.18 11.75
N HIS A 26 1.78 -2.22 12.17
CA HIS A 26 1.26 -3.58 12.16
C HIS A 26 0.01 -3.69 13.05
N GLY A 27 -1.03 -4.36 12.58
CA GLY A 27 -2.33 -4.49 13.26
C GLY A 27 -3.24 -3.24 13.22
N ARG A 28 -2.70 -2.02 13.08
CA ARG A 28 -3.50 -0.78 12.95
C ARG A 28 -3.87 -0.50 11.49
N GLY A 29 -2.84 -0.46 10.63
CA GLY A 29 -2.97 -0.10 9.21
C GLY A 29 -3.48 1.32 8.96
N ALA A 30 -3.69 1.65 7.69
CA ALA A 30 -4.27 2.91 7.21
C ALA A 30 -4.89 2.72 5.82
N SER A 31 -5.71 3.65 5.34
CA SER A 31 -6.32 3.57 4.00
C SER A 31 -5.27 3.53 2.89
N ALA A 32 -4.23 4.36 3.02
CA ALA A 32 -3.07 4.40 2.14
C ALA A 32 -1.78 4.42 2.97
N ILE A 33 -0.74 3.78 2.43
CA ILE A 33 0.58 3.73 3.04
C ILE A 33 1.64 3.94 1.96
N PHE A 34 2.75 4.55 2.38
CA PHE A 34 4.03 4.53 1.66
C PHE A 34 4.98 3.56 2.36
N PHE A 35 5.86 2.91 1.60
CA PHE A 35 6.87 2.02 2.14
C PHE A 35 8.16 2.13 1.33
N GLU A 36 9.30 1.97 2.00
CA GLU A 36 10.63 2.02 1.38
C GLU A 36 10.96 0.70 0.67
N GLU A 37 10.73 -0.43 1.36
CA GLU A 37 11.18 -1.75 0.91
C GLU A 37 10.04 -2.77 0.89
N LEU A 38 10.01 -3.58 -0.16
CA LEU A 38 9.21 -4.80 -0.21
C LEU A 38 10.10 -6.02 0.05
N VAL A 39 9.91 -6.67 1.19
CA VAL A 39 10.65 -7.86 1.60
C VAL A 39 9.94 -9.11 1.08
N HIS A 40 10.68 -9.98 0.41
CA HIS A 40 10.19 -11.23 -0.16
C HIS A 40 10.59 -12.42 0.71
N THR A 41 9.60 -13.13 1.25
CA THR A 41 9.79 -14.38 2.02
C THR A 41 8.76 -15.42 1.56
N THR A 42 8.14 -16.18 2.46
CA THR A 42 6.91 -16.96 2.17
C THR A 42 5.72 -16.06 1.84
N GLN A 43 5.72 -14.80 2.29
CA GLN A 43 4.76 -13.76 1.94
C GLN A 43 5.50 -12.44 1.66
N HIS A 44 4.84 -11.53 0.94
CA HIS A 44 5.35 -10.19 0.65
C HIS A 44 5.01 -9.22 1.79
N PHE A 45 6.03 -8.53 2.30
CA PHE A 45 5.86 -7.59 3.41
C PHE A 45 6.47 -6.22 3.09
N ALA A 46 5.70 -5.16 3.32
CA ALA A 46 6.20 -3.79 3.30
C ALA A 46 6.90 -3.45 4.63
N ARG A 47 8.13 -2.92 4.55
CA ARG A 47 8.94 -2.47 5.68
C ARG A 47 9.15 -0.95 5.62
N THR A 48 9.40 -0.34 6.78
CA THR A 48 9.56 1.11 6.92
C THR A 48 8.33 1.84 6.36
N VAL A 49 7.20 1.62 7.02
CA VAL A 49 5.88 2.01 6.52
C VAL A 49 5.43 3.31 7.19
N SER A 50 4.90 4.24 6.39
CA SER A 50 4.27 5.48 6.86
C SER A 50 2.84 5.58 6.35
N MET A 51 1.95 6.13 7.17
CA MET A 51 0.59 6.47 6.73
C MET A 51 0.66 7.72 5.84
N ILE A 52 -0.12 7.74 4.76
CA ILE A 52 -0.22 8.88 3.87
C ILE A 52 -1.68 9.15 3.54
N GLU A 53 -1.97 10.38 3.13
CA GLU A 53 -3.29 10.68 2.57
C GLU A 53 -3.47 9.97 1.21
N PRO A 54 -4.62 9.32 0.96
CA PRO A 54 -4.91 8.65 -0.30
C PRO A 54 -4.68 9.53 -1.53
N ILE A 55 -5.00 10.82 -1.42
CA ILE A 55 -4.85 11.78 -2.53
C ILE A 55 -3.39 11.91 -2.99
N TRP A 56 -2.42 11.87 -2.07
CA TRP A 56 -1.00 11.94 -2.42
C TRP A 56 -0.56 10.74 -3.25
N ALA A 57 -1.08 9.55 -2.92
CA ALA A 57 -0.79 8.32 -3.66
C ALA A 57 -1.41 8.32 -5.06
N GLN A 58 -2.62 8.88 -5.21
CA GLN A 58 -3.31 9.01 -6.50
C GLN A 58 -2.57 9.99 -7.42
N THR A 59 -2.15 11.14 -6.89
CA THR A 59 -1.35 12.12 -7.65
C THR A 59 0.00 11.53 -8.09
N ALA A 60 0.70 10.84 -7.18
CA ALA A 60 2.00 10.24 -7.49
C ALA A 60 1.92 9.02 -8.42
N GLY A 61 0.79 8.30 -8.41
CA GLY A 61 0.55 7.11 -9.23
C GLY A 61 0.30 7.40 -10.71
N GLY A 62 0.19 8.67 -11.11
CA GLY A 62 -0.33 9.08 -12.40
C GLY A 62 -1.84 8.84 -12.42
N GLY A 63 -2.62 9.93 -12.38
CA GLY A 63 -4.07 9.86 -12.48
C GLY A 63 -4.48 9.19 -13.80
N GLY A 64 -4.80 7.90 -13.73
CA GLY A 64 -5.64 7.24 -14.72
C GLY A 64 -7.08 7.57 -14.40
N ASP A 65 -7.50 8.80 -14.69
CA ASP A 65 -8.90 9.14 -14.83
C ASP A 65 -9.38 8.54 -16.15
N SER A 66 -9.88 7.30 -16.10
CA SER A 66 -10.79 6.81 -17.12
C SER A 66 -12.19 7.27 -16.72
N GLY A 67 -12.44 8.58 -16.86
CA GLY A 67 -13.78 9.14 -16.86
C GLY A 67 -14.51 8.63 -18.10
N GLU A 68 -15.39 7.65 -17.90
CA GLU A 68 -16.38 7.25 -18.90
C GLU A 68 -17.43 8.36 -18.97
N THR A 69 -17.65 8.89 -20.18
CA THR A 69 -18.68 9.88 -20.53
C THR A 69 -20.09 9.30 -20.45
#